data_AF-M2UWW3-F1
#
_entry.id   AF-M2UWW3-F1
#
_cell.length_a   1.000
_cell.length_b   1.000
_cell.length_c   1.000
_cell.angle_alpha   90.00
_cell.angle_beta   90.00
_cell.angle_gamma   90.00
#
_symmetry.space_group_name_H-M   'P 1'
#
loop_
_entity.id
_entity.type
_entity.pdbx_description
1 polymer ?
#
loop_
_entity_poly.entity_id
_entity_poly.type
_entity_poly.pdbx_seq_one_letter_code
_entity_poly.pdbx_strand_id
1 'polypeptide(L)'
;MRETANMTRNPPALRKATSNADLYSDPSPPRPLRPSSSVILTRAHTTASLPYMQRPDRGNLARVWRTREGNSDTSNRHSVAASYPDLIRACDDDYPPPARQQNPPPVPPKIPEVPSEQPETEMEAPKTVPSHCWIPVPSRTKEDPASYTKPFTDYMTNNPTIFHAVDAVAKDLEKDGYKKLSERDAWELKAGGKYYVERNGTSLIAFAVGDKYASGNGAAIVAGHIDALTAKLKPIPTLRTKAGYVQLGVAPYAGALSDTWWDRDLGIGGRVLVKENGKIVTKLVKLDWPIAKIPTLAPHFGAAANGPFNKETQMVPIIGLDNSDMGPSSSENEAEFKASLLGGEGAFASTQPERLVKAISRELGVTDYSSIVNWELELFDTQPARTGGLDKEFIFAGRIDDKLCSWAAVQALLNSAPTLSSSSQIRMVALFDDEEVGSLLRQGAHGNFLPSIMERIAEEFAPNGKTSSALSRTYANSFLVSSDVIHAVNPNFLNAYLENHSPRLNVGPAVSADSNAHMTTDAVSTAILQRCVDRDVGIRKTDPKLQVFQIRNDSRSGGTVGPMLSAATGIRAIDCGIPQLSMHSIRATTGSLDPGLGVFTFQSFLENFEAVDQEFK
;
A
#
# COMPACT_ATOMS: atom_id res chain seq x y z
N MET A 1 22.84 -88.47 8.45
CA MET A 1 21.97 -88.30 9.64
C MET A 1 21.04 -87.12 9.35
N ARG A 2 19.71 -87.16 9.56
CA ARG A 2 18.93 -87.41 10.81
C ARG A 2 19.18 -86.33 11.88
N GLU A 3 18.23 -85.73 12.61
CA GLU A 3 16.72 -85.69 12.72
C GLU A 3 16.41 -84.43 13.61
N THR A 4 15.27 -83.72 13.75
CA THR A 4 13.83 -83.68 13.30
C THR A 4 13.35 -82.20 13.50
N ALA A 5 12.55 -81.53 12.65
CA ALA A 5 11.12 -81.65 12.31
C ALA A 5 10.08 -81.06 13.33
N ASN A 6 9.39 -79.96 12.93
CA ASN A 6 7.98 -79.54 13.21
C ASN A 6 7.84 -78.01 12.96
N MET A 7 6.84 -77.41 12.28
CA MET A 7 5.41 -77.63 11.96
C MET A 7 4.46 -76.68 12.72
N THR A 8 3.87 -75.73 11.98
CA THR A 8 2.48 -75.23 12.14
C THR A 8 2.06 -74.48 10.86
N ARG A 9 0.76 -74.21 10.63
CA ARG A 9 0.21 -73.92 9.29
C ARG A 9 -0.90 -72.86 9.27
N ASN A 10 -0.97 -72.11 8.15
CA ASN A 10 -2.13 -71.38 7.59
C ASN A 10 -2.63 -70.12 8.37
N PRO A 11 -3.40 -69.21 7.72
CA PRO A 11 -3.18 -68.62 6.39
C PRO A 11 -3.36 -67.07 6.36
N PRO A 12 -2.91 -66.35 5.32
CA PRO A 12 -3.18 -64.92 5.17
C PRO A 12 -4.62 -64.65 4.67
N ALA A 13 -5.28 -63.64 5.22
CA ALA A 13 -6.62 -63.19 4.80
C ALA A 13 -6.57 -62.13 3.70
N LEU A 14 -7.52 -62.15 2.76
CA LEU A 14 -7.62 -61.16 1.69
C LEU A 14 -7.97 -59.78 2.25
N ARG A 15 -7.34 -58.73 1.72
CA ARG A 15 -7.92 -57.38 1.63
C ARG A 15 -8.05 -57.01 0.16
N LYS A 16 -9.21 -56.46 -0.22
CA LYS A 16 -9.52 -56.06 -1.59
C LYS A 16 -8.74 -54.79 -1.95
N ALA A 17 -8.34 -54.66 -3.21
CA ALA A 17 -8.05 -53.36 -3.79
C ALA A 17 -9.36 -52.58 -3.99
N THR A 18 -9.31 -51.26 -3.81
CA THR A 18 -10.43 -50.35 -4.08
C THR A 18 -10.06 -49.47 -5.26
N SER A 19 -10.99 -49.24 -6.19
CA SER A 19 -10.77 -48.36 -7.34
C SER A 19 -11.07 -46.90 -6.99
N ASN A 20 -10.37 -45.95 -7.61
CA ASN A 20 -10.55 -44.50 -7.39
C ASN A 20 -11.75 -43.91 -8.16
N ALA A 21 -12.86 -44.66 -8.29
CA ALA A 21 -13.99 -44.30 -9.15
C ALA A 21 -15.13 -43.53 -8.42
N ASP A 22 -15.22 -43.63 -7.10
CA ASP A 22 -16.43 -43.26 -6.33
C ASP A 22 -16.36 -41.88 -5.62
N LEU A 23 -15.52 -40.95 -6.08
CA LEU A 23 -15.32 -39.64 -5.43
C LEU A 23 -15.98 -38.43 -6.12
N TYR A 24 -16.76 -38.65 -7.19
CA TYR A 24 -17.58 -37.62 -7.84
C TYR A 24 -19.01 -38.13 -8.05
N SER A 25 -19.88 -37.88 -7.07
CA SER A 25 -21.34 -38.04 -7.21
C SER A 25 -22.05 -36.77 -6.73
N ASP A 26 -22.85 -36.16 -7.62
CA ASP A 26 -23.58 -34.92 -7.33
C ASP A 26 -24.74 -35.13 -6.32
N PRO A 27 -24.90 -34.25 -5.33
CA PRO A 27 -26.11 -34.20 -4.52
C PRO A 27 -27.24 -33.43 -5.25
N SER A 28 -28.39 -34.09 -5.43
CA SER A 28 -29.60 -33.50 -6.03
C SER A 28 -30.08 -32.21 -5.34
N PRO A 29 -30.69 -31.26 -6.07
CA PRO A 29 -30.97 -29.92 -5.55
C PRO A 29 -32.14 -29.84 -4.56
N PRO A 30 -32.06 -28.97 -3.53
CA PRO A 30 -33.17 -28.69 -2.62
C PRO A 30 -34.26 -27.83 -3.27
N ARG A 31 -35.51 -27.97 -2.78
CA ARG A 31 -36.65 -27.14 -3.22
C ARG A 31 -36.64 -25.75 -2.56
N PRO A 32 -37.21 -24.71 -3.21
CA PRO A 32 -37.02 -23.32 -2.79
C PRO A 32 -37.83 -22.93 -1.55
N LEU A 33 -37.20 -22.14 -0.68
CA LEU A 33 -37.85 -21.35 0.38
C LEU A 33 -37.77 -19.85 0.01
N ARG A 34 -38.71 -19.06 0.52
CA ARG A 34 -38.81 -17.61 0.23
C ARG A 34 -37.77 -16.79 1.03
N PRO A 35 -37.31 -15.64 0.53
CA PRO A 35 -36.22 -14.89 1.14
C PRO A 35 -36.66 -14.13 2.40
N SER A 36 -35.81 -14.17 3.42
CA SER A 36 -35.75 -13.21 4.53
C SER A 36 -34.41 -12.47 4.49
N SER A 37 -34.43 -11.19 4.88
CA SER A 37 -33.29 -10.29 4.83
C SER A 37 -32.34 -10.43 6.02
N SER A 38 -31.16 -9.81 5.90
CA SER A 38 -30.10 -9.60 6.91
C SER A 38 -29.41 -10.85 7.48
N VAL A 39 -28.11 -10.96 7.21
CA VAL A 39 -27.14 -11.69 8.03
C VAL A 39 -25.96 -10.77 8.28
N ILE A 40 -25.62 -10.56 9.55
CA ILE A 40 -24.51 -9.70 9.99
C ILE A 40 -23.24 -10.54 10.08
N LEU A 41 -22.15 -10.11 9.45
CA LEU A 41 -20.84 -10.76 9.56
C LEU A 41 -20.09 -10.29 10.83
N THR A 42 -20.41 -10.90 11.96
CA THR A 42 -19.57 -10.83 13.17
C THR A 42 -18.33 -11.71 13.01
N ARG A 43 -17.14 -11.08 12.98
CA ARG A 43 -15.87 -11.79 12.90
C ARG A 43 -15.42 -12.16 14.32
N ALA A 44 -15.64 -13.41 14.72
CA ALA A 44 -15.21 -13.90 16.03
C ALA A 44 -13.69 -14.09 16.10
N HIS A 45 -13.05 -13.58 17.16
CA HIS A 45 -11.64 -13.85 17.45
C HIS A 45 -11.51 -15.18 18.20
N THR A 46 -10.85 -16.16 17.60
CA THR A 46 -10.47 -17.42 18.27
C THR A 46 -9.14 -17.27 19.02
N THR A 47 -9.21 -17.06 20.33
CA THR A 47 -8.05 -17.15 21.23
C THR A 47 -7.62 -18.59 21.42
N ALA A 48 -6.52 -18.99 20.77
CA ALA A 48 -5.90 -20.30 20.98
C ALA A 48 -5.14 -20.34 22.31
N SER A 49 -5.57 -21.18 23.25
CA SER A 49 -4.89 -21.42 24.52
C SER A 49 -3.70 -22.37 24.35
N LEU A 50 -2.49 -21.89 24.70
CA LEU A 50 -1.28 -22.73 24.71
C LEU A 50 -1.18 -23.56 26.00
N PRO A 51 -0.76 -24.84 25.92
CA PRO A 51 -0.59 -25.70 27.10
C PRO A 51 0.67 -25.36 27.90
N TYR A 52 0.59 -25.66 29.20
CA TYR A 52 1.64 -25.48 30.20
C TYR A 52 2.87 -26.37 29.93
N MET A 53 4.08 -25.78 29.96
CA MET A 53 5.34 -26.53 29.99
C MET A 53 6.37 -25.89 30.95
N GLN A 54 7.31 -26.70 31.43
CA GLN A 54 8.05 -26.45 32.67
C GLN A 54 9.26 -25.50 32.51
N ARG A 55 9.57 -24.76 33.59
CA ARG A 55 10.85 -24.06 33.76
C ARG A 55 11.89 -24.97 34.45
N PRO A 56 13.17 -24.89 34.06
CA PRO A 56 14.31 -25.10 34.94
C PRO A 56 14.92 -23.76 35.43
N ASP A 57 15.76 -23.83 36.47
CA ASP A 57 16.28 -22.70 37.24
C ASP A 57 17.12 -21.65 36.49
N ARG A 58 17.05 -20.42 37.02
CA ARG A 58 18.24 -19.60 37.31
C ARG A 58 18.11 -18.97 38.70
N GLY A 59 19.00 -19.35 39.60
CA GLY A 59 19.02 -18.85 40.97
C GLY A 59 19.66 -17.46 41.11
N ASN A 60 19.23 -16.76 42.18
CA ASN A 60 19.91 -15.73 42.95
C ASN A 60 21.12 -14.98 42.34
N LEU A 61 21.01 -13.65 42.33
CA LEU A 61 21.89 -12.82 43.16
C LEU A 61 21.13 -11.56 43.62
N ALA A 62 21.35 -11.14 44.86
CA ALA A 62 20.46 -10.19 45.55
C ALA A 62 21.05 -8.77 45.66
N ARG A 63 20.18 -7.75 45.80
CA ARG A 63 20.55 -6.50 46.48
C ARG A 63 19.41 -5.87 47.28
N VAL A 64 19.63 -5.87 48.58
CA VAL A 64 18.87 -5.25 49.68
C VAL A 64 18.46 -3.81 49.38
N TRP A 65 17.19 -3.48 49.70
CA TRP A 65 16.81 -2.18 50.27
C TRP A 65 15.83 -2.37 51.44
N ARG A 66 15.66 -1.34 52.27
CA ARG A 66 15.20 -1.46 53.66
C ARG A 66 13.69 -1.39 53.83
N THR A 67 13.18 -2.10 54.83
CA THR A 67 11.87 -1.85 55.44
C THR A 67 11.85 -0.53 56.22
N ARG A 68 10.67 0.13 56.23
CA ARG A 68 10.25 1.08 57.26
C ARG A 68 8.73 1.09 57.33
N GLU A 69 8.18 0.88 58.52
CA GLU A 69 6.74 0.96 58.80
C GLU A 69 6.32 2.40 59.13
N GLY A 70 5.03 2.74 59.00
CA GLY A 70 4.47 3.98 59.56
C GLY A 70 3.19 4.52 58.90
N ASN A 71 2.05 4.25 59.54
CA ASN A 71 0.75 4.94 59.49
C ASN A 71 0.01 5.23 58.16
N SER A 72 -1.21 4.68 58.14
CA SER A 72 -2.49 5.31 57.76
C SER A 72 -2.55 6.82 57.47
N ASP A 73 -3.31 7.17 56.43
CA ASP A 73 -4.62 7.84 56.63
C ASP A 73 -5.61 7.45 55.50
N THR A 74 -6.72 8.19 55.33
CA THR A 74 -8.01 7.66 54.87
C THR A 74 -8.59 8.26 53.58
N SER A 75 -9.60 7.55 53.04
CA SER A 75 -10.72 8.02 52.22
C SER A 75 -10.59 8.09 50.67
N ASN A 76 -11.40 7.22 50.04
CA ASN A 76 -12.30 7.47 48.90
C ASN A 76 -11.83 8.26 47.66
N ARG A 77 -11.83 7.56 46.51
CA ARG A 77 -12.78 7.86 45.40
C ARG A 77 -13.09 6.60 44.59
N HIS A 78 -14.19 6.64 43.83
CA HIS A 78 -14.88 5.43 43.37
C HIS A 78 -14.32 4.86 42.06
N SER A 79 -14.24 3.53 42.00
CA SER A 79 -14.35 2.76 40.76
C SER A 79 -15.72 2.08 40.75
N VAL A 80 -16.41 2.09 39.60
CA VAL A 80 -17.68 1.36 39.41
C VAL A 80 -17.58 0.60 38.08
N ALA A 81 -16.98 -0.58 38.14
CA ALA A 81 -17.16 -1.65 37.18
C ALA A 81 -17.62 -2.89 37.96
N ALA A 82 -18.85 -3.33 37.76
CA ALA A 82 -19.46 -4.44 38.48
C ALA A 82 -20.02 -5.45 37.47
N SER A 83 -19.51 -6.68 37.53
CA SER A 83 -19.94 -7.79 36.68
C SER A 83 -21.03 -8.62 37.36
N TYR A 84 -22.02 -9.08 36.61
CA TYR A 84 -22.98 -10.10 37.04
C TYR A 84 -23.26 -11.10 35.90
N PRO A 85 -23.18 -12.42 36.16
CA PRO A 85 -23.52 -13.46 35.18
C PRO A 85 -24.95 -14.03 35.37
N ASP A 86 -25.37 -14.80 34.36
CA ASP A 86 -26.35 -15.90 34.39
C ASP A 86 -27.74 -15.68 35.04
N LEU A 87 -28.75 -15.41 34.19
CA LEU A 87 -30.09 -15.98 34.33
C LEU A 87 -30.63 -16.41 32.96
N ILE A 88 -31.14 -17.65 32.87
CA ILE A 88 -31.74 -18.27 31.68
C ILE A 88 -33.06 -18.98 32.09
N ARG A 89 -34.05 -18.98 31.18
CA ARG A 89 -35.39 -19.63 31.22
C ARG A 89 -36.50 -19.02 32.11
N ALA A 90 -37.37 -18.25 31.47
CA ALA A 90 -38.76 -18.62 31.17
C ALA A 90 -39.20 -17.74 29.97
N CYS A 91 -39.53 -18.28 28.78
CA CYS A 91 -40.75 -19.04 28.41
C CYS A 91 -41.99 -18.15 28.19
N ASP A 92 -42.15 -17.83 26.89
CA ASP A 92 -43.38 -17.96 26.09
C ASP A 92 -44.32 -16.76 25.84
N ASP A 93 -44.58 -16.59 24.53
CA ASP A 93 -45.75 -16.05 23.80
C ASP A 93 -46.10 -14.55 23.63
N ASP A 94 -46.80 -14.34 22.51
CA ASP A 94 -47.49 -13.17 21.95
C ASP A 94 -46.74 -11.85 21.64
N TYR A 95 -46.36 -11.69 20.36
CA TYR A 95 -46.17 -10.40 19.69
C TYR A 95 -47.11 -10.28 18.46
N PRO A 96 -47.81 -9.14 18.28
CA PRO A 96 -48.71 -8.93 17.15
C PRO A 96 -47.96 -8.66 15.82
N PRO A 97 -48.59 -8.89 14.65
CA PRO A 97 -47.96 -8.67 13.35
C PRO A 97 -47.72 -7.18 13.05
N PRO A 98 -46.67 -6.84 12.29
CA PRO A 98 -46.29 -5.45 11.99
C PRO A 98 -47.34 -4.71 11.16
N ALA A 99 -47.49 -3.42 11.43
CA ALA A 99 -48.47 -2.55 10.77
C ALA A 99 -48.15 -2.30 9.28
N ARG A 100 -49.17 -1.86 8.52
CA ARG A 100 -49.08 -1.54 7.10
C ARG A 100 -48.04 -0.45 6.79
N GLN A 101 -47.52 -0.48 5.56
CA GLN A 101 -46.69 0.59 4.98
C GLN A 101 -47.32 1.97 5.22
N GLN A 102 -46.50 2.90 5.72
CA GLN A 102 -46.84 4.32 5.71
C GLN A 102 -46.54 4.89 4.32
N ASN A 103 -47.49 5.63 3.74
CA ASN A 103 -47.24 6.40 2.53
C ASN A 103 -46.33 7.60 2.87
N PRO A 104 -45.49 8.08 1.92
CA PRO A 104 -44.69 9.28 2.14
C PRO A 104 -45.59 10.51 2.38
N PRO A 105 -45.12 11.52 3.14
CA PRO A 105 -45.87 12.74 3.39
C PRO A 105 -46.10 13.54 2.11
N PRO A 106 -47.20 14.33 2.02
CA PRO A 106 -47.50 15.13 0.85
C PRO A 106 -46.48 16.25 0.62
N VAL A 107 -46.19 16.53 -0.64
CA VAL A 107 -45.26 17.60 -1.06
C VAL A 107 -45.85 18.98 -0.70
N PRO A 108 -45.09 19.91 -0.09
CA PRO A 108 -45.56 21.26 0.17
C PRO A 108 -45.95 22.01 -1.12
N PRO A 109 -46.97 22.90 -1.08
CA PRO A 109 -47.33 23.71 -2.24
C PRO A 109 -46.20 24.68 -2.61
N LYS A 110 -46.00 24.92 -3.92
CA LYS A 110 -45.05 25.93 -4.40
C LYS A 110 -45.46 27.31 -3.93
N ILE A 111 -44.53 28.02 -3.31
CA ILE A 111 -44.63 29.46 -3.05
C ILE A 111 -44.47 30.18 -4.40
N PRO A 112 -45.32 31.17 -4.74
CA PRO A 112 -45.11 32.01 -5.93
C PRO A 112 -43.85 32.88 -5.76
N GLU A 113 -42.96 32.85 -6.75
CA GLU A 113 -41.81 33.75 -6.80
C GLU A 113 -42.28 35.18 -7.10
N VAL A 114 -41.99 36.11 -6.19
CA VAL A 114 -42.18 37.55 -6.40
C VAL A 114 -40.85 38.12 -6.91
N PRO A 115 -40.80 38.79 -8.07
CA PRO A 115 -39.57 39.40 -8.56
C PRO A 115 -39.10 40.51 -7.61
N SER A 116 -37.95 40.32 -6.97
CA SER A 116 -37.29 41.38 -6.21
C SER A 116 -36.33 42.14 -7.13
N GLU A 117 -36.69 43.37 -7.50
CA GLU A 117 -35.73 44.29 -8.10
C GLU A 117 -34.59 44.57 -7.10
N GLN A 118 -33.34 44.31 -7.52
CA GLN A 118 -32.14 44.77 -6.83
C GLN A 118 -31.32 45.60 -7.81
N PRO A 119 -30.76 46.76 -7.40
CA PRO A 119 -29.93 47.57 -8.27
C PRO A 119 -28.59 46.88 -8.55
N GLU A 120 -28.14 46.97 -9.80
CA GLU A 120 -26.83 46.47 -10.21
C GLU A 120 -25.73 47.13 -9.37
N THR A 121 -25.01 46.32 -8.60
CA THR A 121 -23.83 46.75 -7.84
C THR A 121 -22.67 45.93 -8.35
N GLU A 122 -21.65 46.55 -8.93
CA GLU A 122 -20.48 45.84 -9.47
C GLU A 122 -19.79 45.05 -8.35
N MET A 123 -19.82 43.72 -8.44
CA MET A 123 -19.06 42.85 -7.55
C MET A 123 -17.57 42.92 -7.91
N GLU A 124 -16.84 43.81 -7.24
CA GLU A 124 -15.38 43.77 -7.27
C GLU A 124 -14.89 42.40 -6.78
N ALA A 125 -13.97 41.79 -7.53
CA ALA A 125 -13.50 40.43 -7.24
C ALA A 125 -12.89 40.32 -5.83
N PRO A 126 -13.10 39.21 -5.10
CA PRO A 126 -12.66 39.07 -3.72
C PRO A 126 -11.13 39.12 -3.61
N LYS A 127 -10.62 40.26 -3.14
CA LYS A 127 -9.19 40.49 -2.89
C LYS A 127 -8.70 39.50 -1.83
N THR A 128 -7.77 38.63 -2.20
CA THR A 128 -7.15 37.64 -1.31
C THR A 128 -6.38 38.35 -0.20
N VAL A 129 -6.90 38.32 1.03
CA VAL A 129 -6.22 38.85 2.21
C VAL A 129 -5.19 37.82 2.69
N PRO A 130 -3.88 38.13 2.73
CA PRO A 130 -2.89 37.26 3.37
C PRO A 130 -3.10 37.25 4.88
N SER A 131 -3.10 36.07 5.50
CA SER A 131 -3.34 35.90 6.94
C SER A 131 -2.18 36.39 7.83
N HIS A 132 -0.97 36.53 7.29
CA HIS A 132 0.24 36.83 8.07
C HIS A 132 1.11 37.93 7.45
N CYS A 133 1.80 38.66 8.33
CA CYS A 133 2.51 39.89 8.03
C CYS A 133 3.99 39.61 7.71
N TRP A 134 4.46 40.07 6.54
CA TRP A 134 5.87 40.17 6.11
C TRP A 134 6.82 39.02 6.49
N ILE A 135 6.85 37.96 5.67
CA ILE A 135 8.06 37.14 5.47
C ILE A 135 8.65 37.49 4.09
N PRO A 136 9.96 37.79 3.96
CA PRO A 136 10.58 38.02 2.66
C PRO A 136 10.53 36.76 1.79
N VAL A 137 9.77 36.84 0.70
CA VAL A 137 9.54 35.71 -0.22
C VAL A 137 10.80 35.47 -1.07
N PRO A 138 11.42 34.28 -1.05
CA PRO A 138 12.61 34.00 -1.86
C PRO A 138 12.26 33.94 -3.35
N SER A 139 13.06 34.65 -4.16
CA SER A 139 12.82 34.78 -5.60
C SER A 139 13.14 33.50 -6.38
N ARG A 140 12.13 32.67 -6.63
CA ARG A 140 12.18 31.62 -7.67
C ARG A 140 11.56 32.14 -8.96
N THR A 141 11.93 31.55 -10.10
CA THR A 141 11.08 31.60 -11.29
C THR A 141 9.73 30.98 -10.95
N LYS A 142 8.61 31.58 -11.37
CA LYS A 142 7.26 31.10 -11.03
C LYS A 142 6.98 29.72 -11.66
N GLU A 143 7.28 28.67 -10.91
CA GLU A 143 7.02 27.29 -11.30
C GLU A 143 5.52 27.02 -11.49
N ASP A 144 5.19 26.21 -12.49
CA ASP A 144 3.84 25.83 -12.89
C ASP A 144 3.62 24.35 -12.53
N PRO A 145 2.57 23.97 -11.79
CA PRO A 145 2.35 22.56 -11.44
C PRO A 145 2.14 21.66 -12.67
N ALA A 146 1.72 22.23 -13.81
CA ALA A 146 1.56 21.49 -15.06
C ALA A 146 2.89 20.98 -15.67
N SER A 147 4.05 21.47 -15.19
CA SER A 147 5.36 20.96 -15.62
C SER A 147 5.59 19.50 -15.17
N TYR A 148 4.97 19.10 -14.05
CA TYR A 148 5.07 17.75 -13.47
C TYR A 148 4.10 16.75 -14.11
N THR A 149 3.05 17.21 -14.81
CA THR A 149 2.01 16.36 -15.43
C THR A 149 2.57 15.30 -16.39
N LYS A 150 3.48 15.69 -17.30
CA LYS A 150 4.05 14.79 -18.31
C LYS A 150 5.14 13.86 -17.74
N PRO A 151 6.10 14.35 -16.92
CA PRO A 151 7.02 13.48 -16.18
C PRO A 151 6.30 12.40 -15.37
N PHE A 152 5.20 12.74 -14.68
CA PHE A 152 4.41 11.76 -13.93
C PHE A 152 3.74 10.72 -14.82
N THR A 153 3.11 11.12 -15.95
CA THR A 153 2.50 10.12 -16.86
C THR A 153 3.53 9.23 -17.55
N ASP A 154 4.75 9.72 -17.79
CA ASP A 154 5.86 8.89 -18.26
C ASP A 154 6.32 7.89 -17.18
N TYR A 155 6.53 8.35 -15.94
CA TYR A 155 6.87 7.49 -14.80
C TYR A 155 5.84 6.36 -14.60
N MET A 156 4.55 6.70 -14.56
CA MET A 156 3.45 5.74 -14.37
C MET A 156 3.29 4.71 -15.51
N THR A 157 3.70 5.07 -16.73
CA THR A 157 3.70 4.19 -17.91
C THR A 157 4.94 3.30 -17.97
N ASN A 158 6.09 3.85 -17.60
CA ASN A 158 7.37 3.15 -17.71
C ASN A 158 7.61 2.18 -16.56
N ASN A 159 7.12 2.47 -15.35
CA ASN A 159 7.48 1.78 -14.11
C ASN A 159 6.29 1.02 -13.47
N PRO A 160 5.78 -0.07 -14.10
CA PRO A 160 4.54 -0.70 -13.68
C PRO A 160 4.65 -1.39 -12.32
N THR A 161 5.65 -2.24 -12.11
CA THR A 161 5.82 -2.97 -10.82
C THR A 161 6.50 -2.11 -9.77
N ILE A 162 6.52 -2.57 -8.51
CA ILE A 162 7.28 -1.89 -7.45
C ILE A 162 8.79 -1.84 -7.76
N PHE A 163 9.37 -2.93 -8.24
CA PHE A 163 10.79 -3.03 -8.57
C PHE A 163 11.25 -1.96 -9.58
N HIS A 164 10.44 -1.70 -10.63
CA HIS A 164 10.74 -0.66 -11.62
C HIS A 164 10.57 0.76 -11.06
N ALA A 165 9.65 0.95 -10.11
CA ALA A 165 9.44 2.25 -9.48
C ALA A 165 10.63 2.63 -8.58
N VAL A 166 11.12 1.69 -7.77
CA VAL A 166 12.33 1.86 -6.97
C VAL A 166 13.58 2.07 -7.82
N ASP A 167 13.75 1.27 -8.89
CA ASP A 167 14.87 1.41 -9.84
C ASP A 167 14.87 2.77 -10.56
N ALA A 168 13.70 3.31 -10.92
CA ALA A 168 13.59 4.65 -11.48
C ALA A 168 13.89 5.75 -10.46
N VAL A 169 13.34 5.67 -9.25
CA VAL A 169 13.65 6.61 -8.15
C VAL A 169 15.14 6.61 -7.81
N ALA A 170 15.76 5.42 -7.73
CA ALA A 170 17.20 5.27 -7.53
C ALA A 170 18.02 5.97 -8.63
N LYS A 171 17.62 5.84 -9.91
CA LYS A 171 18.31 6.50 -11.04
C LYS A 171 18.16 8.02 -11.03
N ASP A 172 16.99 8.55 -10.68
CA ASP A 172 16.81 10.01 -10.54
C ASP A 172 17.61 10.57 -9.36
N LEU A 173 17.73 9.83 -8.25
CA LEU A 173 18.58 10.16 -7.11
C LEU A 173 20.08 10.12 -7.46
N GLU A 174 20.56 9.05 -8.11
CA GLU A 174 21.97 8.95 -8.56
C GLU A 174 22.33 10.06 -9.55
N LYS A 175 21.41 10.42 -10.45
CA LYS A 175 21.56 11.51 -11.44
C LYS A 175 21.68 12.89 -10.78
N ASP A 176 21.03 13.13 -9.64
CA ASP A 176 21.22 14.33 -8.83
C ASP A 176 22.42 14.23 -7.86
N GLY A 177 23.15 13.12 -7.88
CA GLY A 177 24.36 12.91 -7.08
C GLY A 177 24.12 12.40 -5.65
N TYR A 178 22.99 11.74 -5.38
CA TYR A 178 22.82 10.95 -4.16
C TYR A 178 23.69 9.68 -4.24
N LYS A 179 24.46 9.38 -3.20
CA LYS A 179 25.26 8.16 -3.11
C LYS A 179 24.44 6.99 -2.58
N LYS A 180 24.37 5.89 -3.34
CA LYS A 180 23.80 4.62 -2.85
C LYS A 180 24.62 4.08 -1.66
N LEU A 181 23.92 3.71 -0.59
CA LEU A 181 24.45 3.07 0.60
C LEU A 181 23.84 1.68 0.76
N SER A 182 24.59 0.80 1.44
CA SER A 182 24.21 -0.58 1.71
C SER A 182 24.01 -0.76 3.22
N GLU A 183 22.91 -1.40 3.61
CA GLU A 183 22.61 -1.70 5.02
C GLU A 183 23.68 -2.57 5.69
N ARG A 184 24.44 -3.32 4.88
CA ARG A 184 25.39 -4.35 5.33
C ARG A 184 26.79 -3.81 5.65
N ASP A 185 27.10 -2.61 5.17
CA ASP A 185 28.42 -2.00 5.26
C ASP A 185 28.44 -0.90 6.33
N ALA A 186 29.63 -0.54 6.80
CA ALA A 186 29.82 0.69 7.56
C ALA A 186 29.57 1.91 6.64
N TRP A 187 29.13 3.03 7.21
CA TRP A 187 28.88 4.27 6.46
C TRP A 187 29.96 5.31 6.77
N GLU A 188 30.02 6.32 5.89
CA GLU A 188 30.81 7.53 6.06
C GLU A 188 29.91 8.70 5.62
N LEU A 189 29.14 9.28 6.55
CA LEU A 189 28.23 10.38 6.25
C LEU A 189 28.90 11.73 6.49
N LYS A 190 28.43 12.75 5.76
CA LYS A 190 28.96 14.11 5.85
C LYS A 190 27.81 15.11 5.83
N ALA A 191 27.96 16.21 6.54
CA ALA A 191 27.08 17.37 6.39
C ALA A 191 27.19 17.89 4.94
N GLY A 192 26.07 18.31 4.35
CA GLY A 192 25.94 18.56 2.91
C GLY A 192 25.88 17.30 2.04
N GLY A 193 25.99 16.10 2.62
CA GLY A 193 25.98 14.83 1.89
C GLY A 193 24.57 14.34 1.56
N LYS A 194 24.42 13.77 0.36
CA LYS A 194 23.17 13.21 -0.18
C LYS A 194 23.31 11.70 -0.37
N TYR A 195 22.39 10.92 0.17
CA TYR A 195 22.51 9.46 0.29
C TYR A 195 21.16 8.77 0.13
N TYR A 196 21.16 7.51 -0.29
CA TYR A 196 19.95 6.68 -0.22
C TYR A 196 20.27 5.20 0.03
N VAL A 197 19.30 4.49 0.62
CA VAL A 197 19.39 3.06 0.97
C VAL A 197 18.18 2.35 0.37
N GLU A 198 18.41 1.23 -0.30
CA GLU A 198 17.37 0.29 -0.73
C GLU A 198 17.29 -0.90 0.22
N ARG A 199 16.07 -1.30 0.59
CA ARG A 199 15.78 -2.57 1.28
C ARG A 199 14.90 -3.44 0.39
N ASN A 200 15.28 -4.71 0.25
CA ASN A 200 14.67 -5.68 -0.69
C ASN A 200 14.65 -5.25 -2.18
N GLY A 201 15.10 -4.06 -2.56
CA GLY A 201 14.83 -3.51 -3.90
C GLY A 201 13.34 -3.19 -4.13
N THR A 202 12.58 -3.02 -3.05
CA THR A 202 11.16 -2.64 -3.07
C THR A 202 10.85 -1.46 -2.14
N SER A 203 11.66 -1.25 -1.10
CA SER A 203 11.60 -0.04 -0.25
C SER A 203 12.87 0.78 -0.38
N LEU A 204 12.76 2.10 -0.25
CA LEU A 204 13.87 3.04 -0.44
C LEU A 204 13.75 4.21 0.53
N ILE A 205 14.84 4.53 1.24
CA ILE A 205 14.93 5.75 2.05
C ILE A 205 16.06 6.62 1.48
N ALA A 206 15.70 7.81 1.02
CA ALA A 206 16.62 8.82 0.51
C ALA A 206 16.70 9.99 1.50
N PHE A 207 17.90 10.50 1.75
CA PHE A 207 18.11 11.61 2.67
C PHE A 207 19.27 12.52 2.26
N ALA A 208 19.12 13.80 2.59
CA ALA A 208 20.14 14.81 2.46
C ALA A 208 20.39 15.45 3.84
N VAL A 209 21.66 15.52 4.24
CA VAL A 209 22.08 16.06 5.53
C VAL A 209 22.41 17.54 5.35
N GLY A 210 21.75 18.44 6.09
CA GLY A 210 22.06 19.88 6.05
C GLY A 210 23.51 20.19 6.46
N ASP A 211 24.10 21.25 5.91
CA ASP A 211 25.51 21.62 6.13
C ASP A 211 25.83 21.92 7.61
N LYS A 212 24.80 22.25 8.41
CA LYS A 212 24.92 22.58 9.83
C LYS A 212 24.36 21.47 10.75
N TYR A 213 24.12 20.27 10.23
CA TYR A 213 23.58 19.17 11.03
C TYR A 213 24.52 18.77 12.17
N ALA A 214 23.95 18.56 13.36
CA ALA A 214 24.63 18.11 14.56
C ALA A 214 23.81 17.03 15.28
N SER A 215 24.47 16.12 16.00
CA SER A 215 23.81 14.95 16.61
C SER A 215 22.79 15.35 17.71
N GLY A 216 21.52 15.05 17.44
CA GLY A 216 20.36 15.50 18.23
C GLY A 216 19.48 16.55 17.53
N ASN A 217 19.89 17.08 16.38
CA ASN A 217 18.99 17.79 15.46
C ASN A 217 18.03 16.78 14.79
N GLY A 218 16.93 17.28 14.23
CA GLY A 218 15.87 16.44 13.67
C GLY A 218 15.98 16.15 12.18
N ALA A 219 14.91 15.55 11.66
CA ALA A 219 14.63 15.39 10.25
C ALA A 219 13.23 15.93 9.88
N ALA A 220 13.14 16.59 8.73
CA ALA A 220 11.89 16.74 7.99
C ALA A 220 11.72 15.48 7.12
N ILE A 221 10.73 14.65 7.45
CA ILE A 221 10.51 13.36 6.80
C ILE A 221 9.18 13.39 6.03
N VAL A 222 9.20 13.00 4.77
CA VAL A 222 7.98 12.63 4.01
C VAL A 222 7.99 11.11 3.84
N ALA A 223 6.99 10.41 4.35
CA ALA A 223 6.97 8.95 4.41
C ALA A 223 5.67 8.40 3.81
N GLY A 224 5.79 7.51 2.82
CA GLY A 224 4.66 6.94 2.07
C GLY A 224 4.98 5.55 1.55
N HIS A 225 4.15 5.01 0.67
CA HIS A 225 4.38 3.67 0.09
C HIS A 225 4.53 3.70 -1.44
N ILE A 226 5.11 2.63 -2.00
CA ILE A 226 5.41 2.51 -3.44
C ILE A 226 4.99 1.14 -4.02
N ASP A 227 4.45 0.26 -3.17
CA ASP A 227 3.64 -0.88 -3.61
C ASP A 227 2.26 -0.42 -4.08
N ALA A 228 1.56 -1.34 -4.75
CA ALA A 228 0.24 -1.14 -5.29
C ALA A 228 -0.42 -2.51 -5.55
N LEU A 229 -1.74 -2.58 -5.48
CA LEU A 229 -2.53 -3.76 -5.81
C LEU A 229 -2.17 -4.30 -7.20
N THR A 230 -1.91 -5.60 -7.25
CA THR A 230 -1.38 -6.27 -8.45
C THR A 230 -1.71 -7.77 -8.42
N ALA A 231 -1.59 -8.47 -9.54
CA ALA A 231 -1.74 -9.92 -9.55
C ALA A 231 -0.34 -10.56 -9.62
N LYS A 232 0.18 -10.98 -8.45
CA LYS A 232 1.51 -11.62 -8.33
C LYS A 232 1.42 -13.07 -8.81
N LEU A 233 2.41 -13.55 -9.57
CA LEU A 233 2.46 -14.95 -10.01
C LEU A 233 2.64 -15.88 -8.81
N LYS A 234 1.98 -17.04 -8.85
CA LYS A 234 2.19 -18.10 -7.85
C LYS A 234 3.60 -18.70 -7.99
N PRO A 235 4.21 -19.24 -6.91
CA PRO A 235 5.52 -19.90 -6.99
C PRO A 235 5.58 -21.04 -8.02
N ILE A 236 4.47 -21.75 -8.20
CA ILE A 236 4.22 -22.64 -9.34
C ILE A 236 2.96 -22.11 -10.04
N PRO A 237 3.10 -21.32 -11.12
CA PRO A 237 1.96 -20.70 -11.80
C PRO A 237 1.48 -21.53 -13.01
N THR A 238 2.03 -22.73 -13.21
CA THR A 238 1.65 -23.65 -14.28
C THR A 238 0.31 -24.32 -13.98
N LEU A 239 -0.67 -24.13 -14.87
CA LEU A 239 -2.00 -24.76 -14.81
C LEU A 239 -2.16 -25.74 -15.97
N ARG A 240 -3.07 -26.71 -15.85
CA ARG A 240 -3.49 -27.56 -16.98
C ARG A 240 -4.20 -26.71 -18.04
N THR A 241 -3.88 -26.93 -19.32
CA THR A 241 -4.67 -26.42 -20.46
C THR A 241 -6.14 -26.85 -20.30
N LYS A 242 -7.08 -25.96 -20.63
CA LYS A 242 -8.53 -26.23 -20.59
C LYS A 242 -9.20 -25.74 -21.86
N ALA A 243 -9.91 -26.62 -22.57
CA ALA A 243 -10.70 -26.28 -23.76
C ALA A 243 -9.93 -25.42 -24.79
N GLY A 244 -8.69 -25.77 -25.07
CA GLY A 244 -7.81 -25.03 -25.98
C GLY A 244 -7.02 -23.85 -25.39
N TYR A 245 -7.24 -23.48 -24.12
CA TYR A 245 -6.64 -22.30 -23.49
C TYR A 245 -5.57 -22.63 -22.45
N VAL A 246 -4.42 -21.94 -22.55
CA VAL A 246 -3.35 -21.94 -21.56
C VAL A 246 -3.62 -20.84 -20.53
N GLN A 247 -3.75 -21.22 -19.26
CA GLN A 247 -4.02 -20.32 -18.15
C GLN A 247 -2.78 -20.13 -17.25
N LEU A 248 -2.70 -18.98 -16.56
CA LEU A 248 -1.61 -18.65 -15.65
C LEU A 248 -2.10 -18.54 -14.20
N GLY A 249 -1.46 -19.27 -13.28
CA GLY A 249 -1.74 -19.23 -11.86
C GLY A 249 -1.20 -17.96 -11.20
N VAL A 250 -2.10 -17.06 -10.82
CA VAL A 250 -1.78 -15.81 -10.10
C VAL A 250 -2.52 -15.74 -8.76
N ALA A 251 -2.04 -14.90 -7.85
CA ALA A 251 -2.71 -14.55 -6.62
C ALA A 251 -2.96 -13.04 -6.56
N PRO A 252 -4.10 -12.57 -6.01
CA PRO A 252 -4.32 -11.16 -5.77
C PRO A 252 -3.38 -10.68 -4.66
N TYR A 253 -2.63 -9.61 -4.93
CA TYR A 253 -2.01 -8.80 -3.90
C TYR A 253 -3.03 -7.73 -3.46
N ALA A 254 -3.33 -7.70 -2.17
CA ALA A 254 -4.34 -6.82 -1.58
C ALA A 254 -5.70 -6.85 -2.29
N GLY A 255 -6.23 -5.68 -2.69
CA GLY A 255 -7.54 -5.55 -3.34
C GLY A 255 -7.64 -6.12 -4.77
N ALA A 256 -6.52 -6.52 -5.39
CA ALA A 256 -6.44 -6.91 -6.80
C ALA A 256 -7.33 -8.08 -7.20
N LEU A 257 -7.51 -8.26 -8.53
CA LEU A 257 -8.57 -9.11 -9.10
C LEU A 257 -9.94 -8.69 -8.55
N SER A 258 -10.25 -7.40 -8.64
CA SER A 258 -11.58 -6.81 -8.46
C SER A 258 -12.26 -6.69 -9.82
N ASP A 259 -13.55 -6.31 -9.87
CA ASP A 259 -14.28 -6.23 -11.15
C ASP A 259 -13.70 -5.19 -12.14
N THR A 260 -12.82 -4.30 -11.69
CA THR A 260 -12.08 -3.39 -12.58
C THR A 260 -11.04 -4.09 -13.46
N TRP A 261 -10.59 -5.30 -13.07
CA TRP A 261 -9.58 -6.12 -13.76
C TRP A 261 -10.12 -6.91 -14.95
N TRP A 262 -11.45 -7.08 -15.06
CA TRP A 262 -12.08 -7.75 -16.20
C TRP A 262 -11.79 -7.06 -17.52
N ASP A 263 -11.59 -7.87 -18.57
CA ASP A 263 -11.36 -7.45 -19.96
C ASP A 263 -10.19 -6.46 -20.16
N ARG A 264 -9.26 -6.36 -19.20
CA ARG A 264 -8.02 -5.57 -19.31
C ARG A 264 -6.95 -6.28 -20.14
N ASP A 265 -6.08 -5.51 -20.77
CA ASP A 265 -4.91 -6.03 -21.49
C ASP A 265 -3.69 -5.99 -20.55
N LEU A 266 -3.32 -7.14 -20.03
CA LEU A 266 -2.38 -7.28 -18.92
C LEU A 266 -0.97 -7.65 -19.43
N GLY A 267 0.00 -6.82 -19.10
CA GLY A 267 1.43 -7.08 -19.31
C GLY A 267 2.00 -7.87 -18.15
N ILE A 268 3.27 -8.27 -18.25
CA ILE A 268 4.00 -8.90 -17.15
C ILE A 268 5.38 -8.27 -16.98
N GLY A 269 5.82 -8.15 -15.73
CA GLY A 269 7.17 -7.74 -15.39
C GLY A 269 7.48 -7.96 -13.92
N GLY A 270 8.69 -7.59 -13.51
CA GLY A 270 9.14 -7.70 -12.13
C GLY A 270 10.63 -8.03 -12.04
N ARG A 271 11.02 -8.76 -10.99
CA ARG A 271 12.39 -9.18 -10.72
C ARG A 271 12.63 -10.62 -11.17
N VAL A 272 13.80 -10.87 -11.75
CA VAL A 272 14.36 -12.22 -11.95
C VAL A 272 15.73 -12.29 -11.27
N LEU A 273 15.98 -13.38 -10.54
CA LEU A 273 17.27 -13.69 -9.93
C LEU A 273 18.03 -14.65 -10.84
N VAL A 274 19.21 -14.24 -11.31
CA VAL A 274 20.02 -15.00 -12.28
C VAL A 274 21.40 -15.28 -11.69
N LYS A 275 21.94 -16.47 -11.92
CA LYS A 275 23.26 -16.90 -11.47
C LYS A 275 24.33 -16.60 -12.54
N GLU A 276 25.02 -15.47 -12.40
CA GLU A 276 26.03 -14.99 -13.34
C GLU A 276 27.41 -14.93 -12.69
N ASN A 277 28.43 -15.49 -13.36
CA ASN A 277 29.84 -15.49 -12.89
C ASN A 277 30.01 -15.98 -11.43
N GLY A 278 29.22 -16.99 -11.04
CA GLY A 278 29.24 -17.59 -9.69
C GLY A 278 28.48 -16.80 -8.61
N LYS A 279 27.94 -15.61 -8.93
CA LYS A 279 27.12 -14.78 -8.04
C LYS A 279 25.63 -14.87 -8.44
N ILE A 280 24.73 -14.46 -7.55
CA ILE A 280 23.33 -14.21 -7.90
C ILE A 280 23.16 -12.71 -8.10
N VAL A 281 22.58 -12.32 -9.23
CA VAL A 281 22.27 -10.93 -9.59
C VAL A 281 20.76 -10.74 -9.80
N THR A 282 20.28 -9.54 -9.47
CA THR A 282 18.92 -9.10 -9.79
C THR A 282 18.90 -8.50 -11.20
N LYS A 283 17.96 -8.94 -12.02
CA LYS A 283 17.58 -8.27 -13.27
C LYS A 283 16.10 -7.91 -13.23
N LEU A 284 15.74 -6.78 -13.86
CA LEU A 284 14.33 -6.39 -14.03
C LEU A 284 13.88 -6.75 -15.44
N VAL A 285 12.66 -7.29 -15.56
CA VAL A 285 12.04 -7.66 -16.83
C VAL A 285 10.68 -6.99 -16.96
N LYS A 286 10.34 -6.52 -18.16
CA LYS A 286 9.03 -5.99 -18.52
C LYS A 286 8.80 -6.35 -19.99
N LEU A 287 7.84 -7.21 -20.28
CA LEU A 287 7.50 -7.51 -21.68
C LEU A 287 6.69 -6.33 -22.26
N ASP A 288 6.97 -5.97 -23.52
CA ASP A 288 6.45 -4.76 -24.17
C ASP A 288 5.06 -4.95 -24.81
N TRP A 289 4.52 -6.18 -24.79
CA TRP A 289 3.15 -6.51 -25.21
C TRP A 289 2.30 -7.08 -24.06
N PRO A 290 0.97 -6.90 -24.08
CA PRO A 290 0.08 -7.59 -23.13
C PRO A 290 0.11 -9.10 -23.39
N ILE A 291 0.51 -9.87 -22.37
CA ILE A 291 0.58 -11.34 -22.46
C ILE A 291 -0.69 -12.04 -21.96
N ALA A 292 -1.55 -11.33 -21.24
CA ALA A 292 -2.60 -11.91 -20.43
C ALA A 292 -3.92 -11.13 -20.53
N LYS A 293 -5.04 -11.84 -20.43
CA LYS A 293 -6.39 -11.26 -20.32
C LYS A 293 -7.27 -12.10 -19.41
N ILE A 294 -8.14 -11.46 -18.63
CA ILE A 294 -9.16 -12.13 -17.82
C ILE A 294 -10.53 -11.79 -18.46
N PRO A 295 -11.08 -12.65 -19.34
CA PRO A 295 -12.28 -12.33 -20.11
C PRO A 295 -13.56 -12.45 -19.28
N THR A 296 -14.51 -11.52 -19.45
CA THR A 296 -15.85 -11.69 -18.86
C THR A 296 -16.60 -12.88 -19.47
N LEU A 297 -17.45 -13.53 -18.67
CA LEU A 297 -18.48 -14.41 -19.23
C LEU A 297 -19.64 -13.54 -19.74
N ALA A 298 -20.04 -13.72 -20.99
CA ALA A 298 -21.07 -12.89 -21.60
C ALA A 298 -22.43 -13.01 -20.85
N PRO A 299 -23.18 -11.90 -20.67
CA PRO A 299 -24.42 -11.89 -19.88
C PRO A 299 -25.53 -12.80 -20.43
N HIS A 300 -25.43 -13.22 -21.69
CA HIS A 300 -26.29 -14.24 -22.31
C HIS A 300 -26.26 -15.61 -21.59
N PHE A 301 -25.22 -15.90 -20.80
CA PHE A 301 -25.14 -17.10 -19.96
C PHE A 301 -25.94 -16.98 -18.64
N GLY A 302 -26.65 -15.86 -18.43
CA GLY A 302 -27.58 -15.68 -17.31
C GLY A 302 -26.88 -15.72 -15.96
N ALA A 303 -27.39 -16.56 -15.05
CA ALA A 303 -26.92 -16.62 -13.66
C ALA A 303 -25.41 -16.91 -13.52
N ALA A 304 -24.80 -17.64 -14.45
CA ALA A 304 -23.36 -17.95 -14.43
C ALA A 304 -22.48 -16.71 -14.72
N ALA A 305 -23.02 -15.69 -15.38
CA ALA A 305 -22.35 -14.43 -15.71
C ALA A 305 -22.51 -13.35 -14.62
N ASN A 306 -23.09 -13.68 -13.48
CA ASN A 306 -23.23 -12.78 -12.33
C ASN A 306 -22.24 -13.16 -11.22
N GLY A 307 -21.59 -12.14 -10.64
CA GLY A 307 -20.69 -12.33 -9.49
C GLY A 307 -21.42 -12.60 -8.16
N PRO A 308 -20.68 -12.78 -7.05
CA PRO A 308 -19.23 -12.64 -6.94
C PRO A 308 -18.47 -13.80 -7.60
N PHE A 309 -17.42 -13.47 -8.35
CA PHE A 309 -16.60 -14.45 -9.06
C PHE A 309 -15.47 -15.00 -8.17
N ASN A 310 -15.18 -16.29 -8.32
CA ASN A 310 -14.10 -16.94 -7.60
C ASN A 310 -12.72 -16.53 -8.19
N LYS A 311 -11.87 -15.90 -7.38
CA LYS A 311 -10.54 -15.42 -7.79
C LYS A 311 -9.57 -16.55 -8.19
N GLU A 312 -9.78 -17.78 -7.74
CA GLU A 312 -8.94 -18.95 -8.05
C GLU A 312 -9.37 -19.68 -9.34
N THR A 313 -10.68 -19.71 -9.64
CA THR A 313 -11.22 -20.57 -10.71
C THR A 313 -11.91 -19.83 -11.86
N GLN A 314 -12.33 -18.58 -11.65
CA GLN A 314 -13.02 -17.76 -12.66
C GLN A 314 -12.18 -16.54 -13.09
N MET A 315 -11.50 -15.85 -12.16
CA MET A 315 -10.66 -14.68 -12.49
C MET A 315 -9.24 -15.05 -12.92
N VAL A 316 -9.09 -16.14 -13.69
CA VAL A 316 -7.79 -16.73 -14.05
C VAL A 316 -7.31 -16.20 -15.41
N PRO A 317 -6.15 -15.51 -15.50
CA PRO A 317 -5.64 -14.99 -16.75
C PRO A 317 -5.36 -16.09 -17.79
N ILE A 318 -5.83 -15.85 -19.01
CA ILE A 318 -5.48 -16.63 -20.20
C ILE A 318 -4.22 -16.01 -20.83
N ILE A 319 -3.22 -16.83 -21.16
CA ILE A 319 -1.93 -16.41 -21.72
C ILE A 319 -1.57 -17.05 -23.08
N GLY A 320 -2.50 -17.81 -23.67
CA GLY A 320 -2.32 -18.37 -25.01
C GLY A 320 -3.29 -19.50 -25.33
N LEU A 321 -3.11 -20.04 -26.54
CA LEU A 321 -3.84 -21.20 -27.06
C LEU A 321 -2.93 -22.43 -27.17
N ASP A 322 -3.54 -23.61 -27.04
CA ASP A 322 -2.98 -24.95 -27.19
C ASP A 322 -4.12 -25.94 -27.44
N ASN A 323 -4.35 -26.29 -28.72
CA ASN A 323 -5.40 -27.23 -29.17
C ASN A 323 -4.81 -28.60 -29.53
N SER A 324 -3.77 -29.06 -28.82
CA SER A 324 -3.08 -30.33 -29.10
C SER A 324 -3.94 -31.58 -28.84
N ASP A 325 -5.02 -31.43 -28.06
CA ASP A 325 -6.07 -32.41 -27.80
C ASP A 325 -6.96 -32.73 -29.01
N MET A 326 -7.10 -31.80 -29.96
CA MET A 326 -7.96 -31.92 -31.14
C MET A 326 -7.32 -32.70 -32.31
N GLY A 327 -6.08 -33.20 -32.17
CA GLY A 327 -5.37 -33.95 -33.21
C GLY A 327 -5.78 -35.43 -33.32
N PRO A 328 -5.60 -36.09 -34.48
CA PRO A 328 -5.99 -37.49 -34.70
C PRO A 328 -5.15 -38.54 -33.94
N SER A 329 -4.29 -38.11 -33.01
CA SER A 329 -3.49 -38.94 -32.12
C SER A 329 -3.87 -38.77 -30.63
N SER A 330 -5.02 -38.18 -30.32
CA SER A 330 -5.49 -37.96 -28.94
C SER A 330 -6.15 -39.19 -28.29
N SER A 331 -6.18 -40.33 -28.98
CA SER A 331 -6.66 -41.60 -28.43
C SER A 331 -5.71 -42.18 -27.38
N GLU A 332 -6.25 -42.43 -26.18
CA GLU A 332 -5.69 -43.35 -25.18
C GLU A 332 -4.32 -43.00 -24.58
N ASN A 333 -4.05 -41.71 -24.35
CA ASN A 333 -3.22 -41.31 -23.22
C ASN A 333 -3.90 -40.17 -22.46
N GLU A 334 -4.28 -40.42 -21.20
CA GLU A 334 -4.27 -39.33 -20.21
C GLU A 334 -2.81 -38.87 -20.13
N ALA A 335 -2.48 -37.76 -20.78
CA ALA A 335 -1.10 -37.31 -20.90
C ALA A 335 -0.54 -36.95 -19.52
N GLU A 336 0.18 -37.90 -18.92
CA GLU A 336 0.96 -37.75 -17.70
C GLU A 336 1.73 -36.43 -17.77
N PHE A 337 1.62 -35.60 -16.73
CA PHE A 337 2.09 -34.21 -16.75
C PHE A 337 3.62 -34.16 -16.87
N LYS A 338 4.09 -34.13 -18.11
CA LYS A 338 5.51 -33.97 -18.45
C LYS A 338 5.92 -32.53 -18.18
N ALA A 339 6.43 -32.30 -16.97
CA ALA A 339 7.07 -31.06 -16.60
C ALA A 339 8.13 -30.70 -17.64
N SER A 340 8.16 -29.44 -18.08
CA SER A 340 9.14 -28.98 -19.08
C SER A 340 10.53 -29.04 -18.46
N LEU A 341 11.46 -29.80 -19.07
CA LEU A 341 12.84 -29.94 -18.58
C LEU A 341 13.72 -28.73 -18.91
N LEU A 342 13.15 -27.52 -19.00
CA LEU A 342 13.89 -26.29 -19.18
C LEU A 342 14.80 -26.01 -17.98
N GLY A 343 16.10 -25.91 -18.25
CA GLY A 343 17.14 -25.79 -17.21
C GLY A 343 17.56 -27.14 -16.61
N GLY A 344 16.96 -28.26 -17.02
CA GLY A 344 17.20 -29.60 -16.48
C GLY A 344 16.24 -29.98 -15.35
N GLU A 345 16.40 -31.20 -14.86
CA GLU A 345 15.59 -31.74 -13.75
C GLU A 345 15.87 -30.99 -12.44
N GLY A 346 14.80 -30.56 -11.75
CA GLY A 346 14.90 -29.83 -10.47
C GLY A 346 15.30 -28.35 -10.59
N ALA A 347 15.49 -27.81 -11.80
CA ALA A 347 15.74 -26.39 -12.00
C ALA A 347 14.48 -25.55 -11.70
N PHE A 348 14.63 -24.31 -11.24
CA PHE A 348 13.48 -23.41 -11.04
C PHE A 348 12.67 -23.24 -12.33
N ALA A 349 13.35 -23.06 -13.47
CA ALA A 349 12.72 -22.95 -14.79
C ALA A 349 11.83 -24.15 -15.17
N SER A 350 12.08 -25.35 -14.65
CA SER A 350 11.28 -26.55 -14.96
C SER A 350 9.91 -26.56 -14.27
N THR A 351 9.70 -25.69 -13.29
CA THR A 351 8.42 -25.53 -12.56
C THR A 351 7.48 -24.50 -13.22
N GLN A 352 8.01 -23.70 -14.14
CA GLN A 352 7.35 -22.52 -14.71
C GLN A 352 6.81 -22.80 -16.14
N PRO A 353 5.84 -22.02 -16.63
CA PRO A 353 5.32 -22.17 -17.99
C PRO A 353 6.41 -21.92 -19.04
N GLU A 354 6.72 -22.93 -19.85
CA GLU A 354 7.84 -22.92 -20.81
C GLU A 354 7.82 -21.71 -21.77
N ARG A 355 6.65 -21.34 -22.28
CA ARG A 355 6.49 -20.17 -23.17
C ARG A 355 6.83 -18.86 -22.46
N LEU A 356 6.54 -18.76 -21.16
CA LEU A 356 6.85 -17.58 -20.34
C LEU A 356 8.34 -17.51 -19.99
N VAL A 357 8.95 -18.64 -19.59
CA VAL A 357 10.40 -18.74 -19.38
C VAL A 357 11.16 -18.29 -20.63
N LYS A 358 10.78 -18.79 -21.81
CA LYS A 358 11.41 -18.43 -23.09
C LYS A 358 11.24 -16.95 -23.47
N ALA A 359 10.11 -16.33 -23.13
CA ALA A 359 9.90 -14.89 -23.36
C ALA A 359 10.77 -14.03 -22.44
N ILE A 360 10.73 -14.29 -21.14
CA ILE A 360 11.52 -13.56 -20.13
C ILE A 360 13.02 -13.72 -20.34
N SER A 361 13.47 -14.94 -20.66
CA SER A 361 14.89 -15.21 -20.89
C SER A 361 15.42 -14.49 -22.15
N ARG A 362 14.59 -14.39 -23.20
CA ARG A 362 14.91 -13.60 -24.40
C ARG A 362 15.09 -12.11 -24.06
N GLU A 363 14.14 -11.53 -23.33
CA GLU A 363 14.18 -10.11 -22.92
C GLU A 363 15.43 -9.80 -22.06
N LEU A 364 15.79 -10.70 -21.15
CA LEU A 364 16.95 -10.54 -20.27
C LEU A 364 18.31 -10.96 -20.89
N GLY A 365 18.32 -11.44 -22.14
CA GLY A 365 19.51 -12.00 -22.79
C GLY A 365 20.05 -13.29 -22.15
N VAL A 366 19.24 -13.98 -21.33
CA VAL A 366 19.61 -15.22 -20.63
C VAL A 366 19.44 -16.41 -21.58
N THR A 367 20.53 -17.12 -21.85
CA THR A 367 20.54 -18.30 -22.74
C THR A 367 20.54 -19.63 -21.98
N ASP A 368 21.11 -19.66 -20.77
CA ASP A 368 21.08 -20.80 -19.86
C ASP A 368 19.91 -20.69 -18.89
N TYR A 369 18.85 -21.46 -19.14
CA TYR A 369 17.67 -21.50 -18.26
C TYR A 369 17.95 -22.06 -16.86
N SER A 370 19.03 -22.84 -16.68
CA SER A 370 19.42 -23.37 -15.36
C SER A 370 20.03 -22.29 -14.45
N SER A 371 20.47 -21.16 -15.03
CA SER A 371 20.97 -20.01 -14.29
C SER A 371 19.85 -19.21 -13.59
N ILE A 372 18.57 -19.39 -13.99
CA ILE A 372 17.45 -18.70 -13.34
C ILE A 372 17.21 -19.35 -11.97
N VAL A 373 17.39 -18.57 -10.91
CA VAL A 373 17.27 -19.03 -9.51
C VAL A 373 15.83 -18.93 -9.01
N ASN A 374 15.17 -17.78 -9.28
CA ASN A 374 13.78 -17.50 -8.90
C ASN A 374 13.29 -16.23 -9.64
N TRP A 375 12.00 -15.92 -9.55
CA TRP A 375 11.46 -14.62 -9.96
C TRP A 375 10.30 -14.14 -9.07
N GLU A 376 10.04 -12.83 -9.10
CA GLU A 376 8.89 -12.17 -8.50
C GLU A 376 8.25 -11.31 -9.59
N LEU A 377 7.10 -11.76 -10.10
CA LEU A 377 6.46 -11.20 -11.29
C LEU A 377 5.00 -10.81 -11.01
N GLU A 378 4.57 -9.75 -11.70
CA GLU A 378 3.31 -9.05 -11.52
C GLU A 378 2.62 -8.85 -12.87
N LEU A 379 1.30 -9.09 -12.93
CA LEU A 379 0.48 -8.66 -14.05
C LEU A 379 -0.09 -7.26 -13.81
N PHE A 380 -0.08 -6.42 -14.84
CA PHE A 380 -0.48 -5.00 -14.74
C PHE A 380 -1.22 -4.49 -15.99
N ASP A 381 -2.13 -3.52 -15.82
CA ASP A 381 -2.74 -2.79 -16.95
C ASP A 381 -1.66 -2.11 -17.82
N THR A 382 -1.59 -2.52 -19.09
CA THR A 382 -0.67 -1.97 -20.10
C THR A 382 -1.10 -0.61 -20.64
N GLN A 383 -2.36 -0.20 -20.48
CA GLN A 383 -2.87 1.03 -21.06
C GLN A 383 -2.08 2.25 -20.50
N PRO A 384 -1.33 3.01 -21.33
CA PRO A 384 -0.44 4.07 -20.84
C PRO A 384 -1.14 5.12 -19.98
N ALA A 385 -0.44 5.68 -18.99
CA ALA A 385 -0.93 6.82 -18.24
C ALA A 385 -1.03 8.04 -19.17
N ARG A 386 -2.14 8.78 -19.08
CA ARG A 386 -2.45 9.88 -20.02
C ARG A 386 -3.36 10.92 -19.39
N THR A 387 -3.32 12.14 -19.92
CA THR A 387 -4.34 13.13 -19.58
C THR A 387 -5.68 12.87 -20.28
N GLY A 388 -6.75 13.40 -19.69
CA GLY A 388 -8.14 13.25 -20.12
C GLY A 388 -9.07 14.27 -19.46
N GLY A 389 -10.37 14.19 -19.74
CA GLY A 389 -11.29 15.34 -19.62
C GLY A 389 -11.29 16.17 -20.91
N LEU A 390 -12.23 17.13 -21.03
CA LEU A 390 -12.32 17.97 -22.24
C LEU A 390 -11.08 18.86 -22.37
N ASP A 391 -10.72 19.54 -21.29
CA ASP A 391 -9.58 20.46 -21.23
C ASP A 391 -8.33 19.82 -20.61
N LYS A 392 -8.24 18.48 -20.61
CA LYS A 392 -7.12 17.67 -20.09
C LYS A 392 -6.88 17.83 -18.58
N GLU A 393 -7.95 18.12 -17.83
CA GLU A 393 -7.97 18.36 -16.38
C GLU A 393 -7.64 17.15 -15.51
N PHE A 394 -7.68 15.93 -16.05
CA PHE A 394 -7.45 14.68 -15.34
C PHE A 394 -6.22 13.93 -15.84
N ILE A 395 -5.65 13.08 -15.00
CA ILE A 395 -4.75 11.98 -15.37
C ILE A 395 -5.45 10.65 -15.10
N PHE A 396 -5.49 9.78 -16.12
CA PHE A 396 -5.98 8.41 -16.01
C PHE A 396 -4.78 7.45 -16.03
N ALA A 397 -4.54 6.72 -14.94
CA ALA A 397 -3.40 5.82 -14.78
C ALA A 397 -3.78 4.61 -13.89
N GLY A 398 -3.07 3.49 -14.05
CA GLY A 398 -3.13 2.38 -13.09
C GLY A 398 -2.08 2.53 -12.00
N ARG A 399 -2.39 2.02 -10.79
CA ARG A 399 -1.47 2.01 -9.63
C ARG A 399 -1.12 3.42 -9.13
N ILE A 400 -2.12 4.29 -9.02
CA ILE A 400 -1.95 5.66 -8.50
C ILE A 400 -1.65 5.62 -6.99
N ASP A 401 -2.32 4.71 -6.26
CA ASP A 401 -1.89 4.18 -4.96
C ASP A 401 -0.48 3.58 -5.02
N ASP A 402 0.46 3.96 -4.15
CA ASP A 402 0.74 5.38 -3.81
C ASP A 402 1.93 5.90 -4.63
N LYS A 403 2.01 5.46 -5.89
CA LYS A 403 3.00 5.99 -6.83
C LYS A 403 2.81 7.48 -7.12
N LEU A 404 1.67 8.07 -6.75
CA LEU A 404 1.39 9.51 -6.82
C LEU A 404 2.10 10.30 -5.71
N CYS A 405 1.87 10.01 -4.42
CA CYS A 405 2.50 10.81 -3.36
C CYS A 405 3.99 10.47 -3.22
N SER A 406 4.37 9.18 -3.33
CA SER A 406 5.78 8.78 -3.32
C SER A 406 6.62 9.45 -4.42
N TRP A 407 6.12 9.54 -5.66
CA TRP A 407 6.83 10.25 -6.74
C TRP A 407 6.92 11.75 -6.45
N ALA A 408 5.83 12.38 -6.01
CA ALA A 408 5.83 13.80 -5.67
C ALA A 408 6.78 14.12 -4.51
N ALA A 409 6.88 13.25 -3.50
CA ALA A 409 7.82 13.36 -2.40
C ALA A 409 9.29 13.28 -2.88
N VAL A 410 9.61 12.36 -3.80
CA VAL A 410 10.96 12.25 -4.40
C VAL A 410 11.32 13.51 -5.17
N GLN A 411 10.44 14.01 -6.05
CA GLN A 411 10.72 15.25 -6.80
C GLN A 411 10.88 16.46 -5.85
N ALA A 412 10.09 16.53 -4.77
CA ALA A 412 10.23 17.56 -3.74
C ALA A 412 11.58 17.50 -3.01
N LEU A 413 12.07 16.30 -2.70
CA LEU A 413 13.39 16.11 -2.09
C LEU A 413 14.52 16.57 -3.03
N LEU A 414 14.47 16.17 -4.31
CA LEU A 414 15.41 16.61 -5.34
C LEU A 414 15.40 18.15 -5.47
N ASN A 415 14.22 18.77 -5.59
CA ASN A 415 14.07 20.23 -5.66
C ASN A 415 14.58 20.97 -4.42
N SER A 416 14.51 20.34 -3.24
CA SER A 416 15.02 20.92 -1.99
C SER A 416 16.55 20.78 -1.84
N ALA A 417 17.19 19.84 -2.53
CA ALA A 417 18.61 19.53 -2.35
C ALA A 417 19.58 20.72 -2.53
N PRO A 418 19.32 21.72 -3.41
CA PRO A 418 20.18 22.91 -3.52
C PRO A 418 20.16 23.86 -2.30
N THR A 419 19.21 23.73 -1.36
CA THR A 419 19.03 24.68 -0.23
C THR A 419 19.51 24.14 1.11
N LEU A 420 20.44 23.17 1.13
CA LEU A 420 20.97 22.52 2.33
C LEU A 420 21.93 23.40 3.16
N SER A 421 22.59 24.38 2.54
CA SER A 421 23.67 25.18 3.16
C SER A 421 23.22 26.10 4.29
N SER A 422 21.93 26.44 4.34
CA SER A 422 21.33 27.17 5.46
C SER A 422 20.90 26.26 6.61
N SER A 423 20.67 24.96 6.36
CA SER A 423 19.91 24.05 7.21
C SER A 423 20.76 23.24 8.19
N SER A 424 20.18 22.97 9.37
CA SER A 424 20.72 22.08 10.40
C SER A 424 19.93 20.78 10.57
N GLN A 425 18.91 20.54 9.73
CA GLN A 425 18.08 19.32 9.74
C GLN A 425 18.55 18.31 8.68
N ILE A 426 18.03 17.09 8.78
CA ILE A 426 18.02 16.13 7.66
C ILE A 426 16.73 16.37 6.85
N ARG A 427 16.79 16.29 5.52
CA ARG A 427 15.62 16.18 4.64
C ARG A 427 15.52 14.74 4.14
N MET A 428 14.38 14.09 4.33
CA MET A 428 14.25 12.65 4.08
C MET A 428 12.94 12.31 3.36
N VAL A 429 13.01 11.35 2.44
CA VAL A 429 11.87 10.65 1.85
C VAL A 429 12.01 9.16 2.15
N ALA A 430 10.96 8.56 2.71
CA ALA A 430 10.91 7.14 3.07
C ALA A 430 9.76 6.44 2.35
N LEU A 431 10.10 5.51 1.44
CA LEU A 431 9.15 4.78 0.60
C LEU A 431 9.13 3.31 1.01
N PHE A 432 7.96 2.82 1.41
CA PHE A 432 7.75 1.47 1.91
C PHE A 432 7.03 0.56 0.89
N ASP A 433 7.20 -0.75 1.09
CA ASP A 433 6.51 -1.85 0.42
C ASP A 433 5.57 -2.50 1.45
N ASP A 434 4.76 -3.47 1.04
CA ASP A 434 3.84 -4.21 1.91
C ASP A 434 2.75 -3.37 2.63
N GLU A 435 2.54 -2.08 2.33
CA GLU A 435 1.48 -1.26 2.98
C GLU A 435 0.12 -1.91 2.77
N GLU A 436 -0.23 -2.22 1.52
CA GLU A 436 -1.55 -2.73 1.15
C GLU A 436 -1.87 -4.13 1.75
N VAL A 437 -0.90 -4.76 2.43
CA VAL A 437 -1.05 -6.00 3.20
C VAL A 437 -0.75 -5.85 4.70
N GLY A 438 -0.71 -4.61 5.21
CA GLY A 438 -0.59 -4.25 6.62
C GLY A 438 0.82 -3.90 7.11
N SER A 439 1.79 -3.71 6.20
CA SER A 439 3.17 -3.27 6.46
C SER A 439 4.02 -4.14 7.42
N LEU A 440 3.56 -5.33 7.78
CA LEU A 440 4.13 -6.25 8.79
C LEU A 440 5.31 -7.12 8.29
N LEU A 441 6.06 -6.65 7.30
CA LEU A 441 7.26 -7.32 6.79
C LEU A 441 8.49 -6.41 6.89
N ARG A 442 9.70 -7.00 6.72
CA ARG A 442 10.98 -6.32 6.98
C ARG A 442 11.18 -5.02 6.19
N GLN A 443 10.50 -4.86 5.06
CA GLN A 443 10.60 -3.70 4.18
C GLN A 443 9.39 -2.74 4.27
N GLY A 444 8.33 -3.10 5.01
CA GLY A 444 7.19 -2.24 5.29
C GLY A 444 7.42 -1.29 6.47
N ALA A 445 6.47 -0.38 6.68
CA ALA A 445 6.53 0.69 7.66
C ALA A 445 6.48 0.20 9.12
N HIS A 446 5.90 -0.99 9.37
CA HIS A 446 5.94 -1.64 10.68
C HIS A 446 7.27 -2.41 10.91
N GLY A 447 8.17 -2.42 9.92
CA GLY A 447 9.55 -2.90 10.04
C GLY A 447 10.49 -1.86 10.68
N ASN A 448 11.72 -2.26 10.98
CA ASN A 448 12.72 -1.39 11.61
C ASN A 448 13.46 -0.44 10.65
N PHE A 449 12.96 -0.23 9.42
CA PHE A 449 13.76 0.42 8.36
C PHE A 449 14.06 1.89 8.70
N LEU A 450 13.05 2.76 8.77
CA LEU A 450 13.24 4.17 9.15
C LEU A 450 13.93 4.34 10.52
N PRO A 451 13.54 3.64 11.60
CA PRO A 451 14.26 3.71 12.87
C PRO A 451 15.75 3.40 12.74
N SER A 452 16.13 2.37 11.96
CA SER A 452 17.54 1.99 11.79
C SER A 452 18.32 2.97 10.91
N ILE A 453 17.70 3.59 9.90
CA ILE A 453 18.35 4.69 9.15
C ILE A 453 18.60 5.89 10.08
N MET A 454 17.59 6.31 10.84
CA MET A 454 17.68 7.45 11.76
C MET A 454 18.70 7.23 12.88
N GLU A 455 18.74 6.02 13.46
CA GLU A 455 19.76 5.61 14.44
C GLU A 455 21.16 5.73 13.85
N ARG A 456 21.42 5.13 12.68
CA ARG A 456 22.75 5.15 12.04
C ARG A 456 23.19 6.55 11.61
N ILE A 457 22.26 7.44 11.23
CA ILE A 457 22.60 8.86 11.01
C ILE A 457 22.91 9.55 12.34
N ALA A 458 22.17 9.29 13.41
CA ALA A 458 22.46 9.88 14.73
C ALA A 458 23.82 9.42 15.30
N GLU A 459 24.18 8.14 15.09
CA GLU A 459 25.47 7.53 15.45
C GLU A 459 26.67 8.22 14.80
N GLU A 460 26.63 8.37 13.47
CA GLU A 460 27.75 8.87 12.67
C GLU A 460 28.21 10.28 13.10
N PHE A 461 27.28 11.13 13.52
CA PHE A 461 27.57 12.48 14.02
C PHE A 461 27.71 12.55 15.56
N ALA A 462 27.58 11.44 16.30
CA ALA A 462 27.59 11.44 17.76
C ALA A 462 29.02 11.47 18.36
N PRO A 463 29.40 12.50 19.13
CA PRO A 463 30.72 12.56 19.74
C PRO A 463 30.91 11.45 20.78
N ASN A 464 31.94 10.63 20.57
CA ASN A 464 32.35 9.53 21.45
C ASN A 464 31.24 8.49 21.73
N GLY A 465 30.41 8.17 20.73
CA GLY A 465 29.43 7.07 20.80
C GLY A 465 28.25 7.32 21.74
N LYS A 466 27.94 8.58 22.09
CA LYS A 466 26.84 8.95 23.00
C LYS A 466 25.46 8.95 22.31
N THR A 467 25.20 7.96 21.47
CA THR A 467 24.06 7.89 20.54
C THR A 467 22.69 8.00 21.22
N SER A 468 22.42 7.19 22.24
CA SER A 468 21.05 7.00 22.78
C SER A 468 20.35 8.33 23.13
N SER A 469 21.02 9.24 23.86
CA SER A 469 20.45 10.55 24.21
C SER A 469 20.35 11.50 23.02
N ALA A 470 21.21 11.35 22.01
CA ALA A 470 21.12 12.14 20.78
C ALA A 470 19.95 11.67 19.90
N LEU A 471 19.79 10.36 19.68
CA LEU A 471 18.70 9.78 18.90
C LEU A 471 17.33 10.16 19.45
N SER A 472 17.13 10.10 20.78
CA SER A 472 15.88 10.56 21.40
C SER A 472 15.60 12.05 21.16
N ARG A 473 16.63 12.92 21.11
CA ARG A 473 16.46 14.33 20.71
C ARG A 473 16.20 14.48 19.23
N THR A 474 16.85 13.69 18.39
CA THR A 474 16.63 13.67 16.94
C THR A 474 15.18 13.32 16.63
N TYR A 475 14.61 12.28 17.23
CA TYR A 475 13.18 11.96 17.08
C TYR A 475 12.26 13.10 17.58
N ALA A 476 12.51 13.65 18.77
CA ALA A 476 11.71 14.75 19.31
C ALA A 476 11.76 16.04 18.46
N ASN A 477 12.93 16.35 17.86
CA ASN A 477 13.13 17.48 16.94
C ASN A 477 12.70 17.18 15.48
N SER A 478 12.27 15.96 15.17
CA SER A 478 11.80 15.58 13.83
C SER A 478 10.30 15.84 13.66
N PHE A 479 9.84 15.77 12.41
CA PHE A 479 8.43 15.74 12.05
C PHE A 479 8.22 14.88 10.80
N LEU A 480 7.10 14.16 10.74
CA LEU A 480 6.78 13.21 9.68
C LEU A 480 5.47 13.58 8.98
N VAL A 481 5.55 13.93 7.69
CA VAL A 481 4.39 13.94 6.81
C VAL A 481 4.21 12.51 6.32
N SER A 482 3.25 11.80 6.91
CA SER A 482 2.68 10.59 6.35
C SER A 482 1.96 10.99 5.06
N SER A 483 2.43 10.43 3.95
CA SER A 483 2.19 10.89 2.59
C SER A 483 1.61 9.72 1.82
N ASP A 484 0.30 9.76 1.65
CA ASP A 484 -0.52 8.64 1.21
C ASP A 484 -1.71 9.23 0.44
N VAL A 485 -2.18 8.60 -0.62
CA VAL A 485 -3.23 9.17 -1.48
C VAL A 485 -4.56 9.31 -0.76
N ILE A 486 -5.32 10.37 -1.07
CA ILE A 486 -6.57 10.68 -0.34
C ILE A 486 -7.80 10.66 -1.26
N HIS A 487 -8.97 10.36 -0.70
CA HIS A 487 -10.20 10.32 -1.48
C HIS A 487 -10.64 11.72 -1.94
N ALA A 488 -10.52 11.99 -3.25
CA ALA A 488 -11.23 13.10 -3.89
C ALA A 488 -12.75 12.86 -3.86
N VAL A 489 -13.54 13.94 -3.83
CA VAL A 489 -15.00 13.87 -3.78
C VAL A 489 -15.58 13.34 -5.09
N ASN A 490 -16.25 12.18 -5.01
CA ASN A 490 -16.91 11.56 -6.16
C ASN A 490 -18.34 12.10 -6.28
N PRO A 491 -18.68 12.88 -7.33
CA PRO A 491 -19.99 13.54 -7.45
C PRO A 491 -21.16 12.55 -7.60
N ASN A 492 -20.90 11.31 -7.98
CA ASN A 492 -21.92 10.26 -8.08
C ASN A 492 -22.32 9.65 -6.72
N PHE A 493 -21.55 9.94 -5.65
CA PHE A 493 -21.70 9.32 -4.33
C PHE A 493 -21.56 10.34 -3.18
N LEU A 494 -22.00 11.59 -3.37
CA LEU A 494 -21.85 12.68 -2.39
C LEU A 494 -22.34 12.32 -0.97
N ASN A 495 -23.35 11.45 -0.86
CA ASN A 495 -23.87 10.96 0.42
C ASN A 495 -22.87 10.14 1.25
N ALA A 496 -21.82 9.58 0.64
CA ALA A 496 -20.76 8.83 1.31
C ALA A 496 -19.65 9.73 1.87
N TYR A 497 -19.59 11.00 1.48
CA TYR A 497 -18.60 11.96 1.95
C TYR A 497 -19.11 12.78 3.14
N LEU A 498 -18.18 13.35 3.90
CA LEU A 498 -18.47 14.32 4.95
C LEU A 498 -18.47 15.74 4.36
N GLU A 499 -19.54 16.48 4.62
CA GLU A 499 -19.69 17.87 4.17
C GLU A 499 -18.53 18.73 4.70
N ASN A 500 -18.05 19.66 3.87
CA ASN A 500 -16.86 20.50 4.10
C ASN A 500 -15.50 19.77 4.22
N HIS A 501 -15.48 18.44 4.34
CA HIS A 501 -14.27 17.61 4.47
C HIS A 501 -14.08 16.73 3.22
N SER A 502 -14.26 17.34 2.05
CA SER A 502 -14.43 16.69 0.74
C SER A 502 -13.45 17.29 -0.29
N PRO A 503 -12.21 16.76 -0.40
CA PRO A 503 -11.17 17.29 -1.28
C PRO A 503 -11.54 17.27 -2.76
N ARG A 504 -11.05 18.24 -3.52
CA ARG A 504 -11.23 18.36 -4.98
C ARG A 504 -9.90 18.19 -5.70
N LEU A 505 -9.97 17.67 -6.93
CA LEU A 505 -8.83 17.59 -7.84
C LEU A 505 -8.38 18.99 -8.31
N ASN A 506 -7.11 19.12 -8.67
CA ASN A 506 -6.43 20.34 -9.13
C ASN A 506 -6.42 21.52 -8.13
N VAL A 507 -6.54 21.24 -6.82
CA VAL A 507 -6.54 22.26 -5.75
C VAL A 507 -5.32 22.14 -4.84
N GLY A 508 -4.85 20.92 -4.58
CA GLY A 508 -3.70 20.62 -3.71
C GLY A 508 -3.98 19.47 -2.74
N PRO A 509 -2.95 19.00 -2.01
CA PRO A 509 -3.08 17.92 -1.03
C PRO A 509 -4.13 18.20 0.06
N ALA A 510 -4.72 17.15 0.63
CA ALA A 510 -5.61 17.26 1.78
C ALA A 510 -4.97 16.67 3.03
N VAL A 511 -5.05 17.39 4.15
CA VAL A 511 -4.79 16.86 5.48
C VAL A 511 -5.91 15.88 5.85
N SER A 512 -5.55 14.65 6.20
CA SER A 512 -6.48 13.58 6.57
C SER A 512 -6.61 13.49 8.09
N ALA A 513 -7.83 13.62 8.61
CA ALA A 513 -8.13 13.55 10.03
C ALA A 513 -9.07 12.37 10.34
N ASP A 514 -8.75 11.62 11.40
CA ASP A 514 -9.61 10.58 11.97
C ASP A 514 -9.46 10.52 13.49
N SER A 515 -10.57 10.53 14.21
CA SER A 515 -10.59 10.55 15.69
C SER A 515 -10.32 9.18 16.34
N ASN A 516 -10.10 8.13 15.55
CA ASN A 516 -9.84 6.76 16.01
C ASN A 516 -8.39 6.34 15.77
N ALA A 517 -7.51 7.30 15.42
CA ALA A 517 -6.09 7.11 15.14
C ALA A 517 -5.77 6.17 13.95
N HIS A 518 -6.65 6.09 12.95
CA HIS A 518 -6.27 5.61 11.61
C HIS A 518 -5.28 6.57 10.93
N MET A 519 -5.29 7.85 11.36
CA MET A 519 -4.40 8.94 10.95
C MET A 519 -3.69 9.49 12.20
N THR A 520 -2.52 10.11 12.02
CA THR A 520 -1.71 10.76 13.07
C THR A 520 -2.05 12.22 13.33
N THR A 521 -2.78 12.85 12.40
CA THR A 521 -3.08 14.28 12.37
C THR A 521 -3.70 14.82 13.67
N ASP A 522 -3.09 15.86 14.22
CA ASP A 522 -3.62 16.66 15.31
C ASP A 522 -3.57 18.17 14.97
N ALA A 523 -3.99 19.03 15.92
CA ALA A 523 -4.04 20.47 15.72
C ALA A 523 -2.64 21.13 15.58
N VAL A 524 -1.62 20.60 16.26
CA VAL A 524 -0.23 21.08 16.17
C VAL A 524 0.38 20.65 14.85
N SER A 525 0.19 19.40 14.44
CA SER A 525 0.76 18.88 13.21
C SER A 525 0.11 19.51 11.97
N THR A 526 -1.21 19.73 12.00
CA THR A 526 -1.93 20.55 11.01
C THR A 526 -1.35 21.96 10.91
N ALA A 527 -1.13 22.63 12.05
CA ALA A 527 -0.58 23.98 12.07
C ALA A 527 0.85 24.04 11.50
N ILE A 528 1.71 23.07 11.81
CA ILE A 528 3.08 22.97 11.28
C ILE A 528 3.05 22.84 9.75
N LEU A 529 2.26 21.93 9.17
CA LEU A 529 2.25 21.73 7.72
C LEU A 529 1.65 22.95 6.98
N GLN A 530 0.53 23.49 7.47
CA GLN A 530 -0.08 24.70 6.90
C GLN A 530 0.93 25.86 6.91
N ARG A 531 1.61 26.08 8.04
CA ARG A 531 2.59 27.15 8.21
C ARG A 531 3.83 26.97 7.32
N CYS A 532 4.21 25.74 6.98
CA CYS A 532 5.26 25.46 6.00
C CYS A 532 4.83 25.84 4.57
N VAL A 533 3.58 25.56 4.19
CA VAL A 533 3.03 25.92 2.86
C VAL A 533 2.80 27.43 2.73
N ASP A 534 2.26 28.08 3.77
CA ASP A 534 1.97 29.52 3.80
C ASP A 534 3.20 30.39 3.54
N ARG A 535 4.40 29.91 3.92
CA ARG A 535 5.67 30.62 3.72
C ARG A 535 6.12 30.69 2.25
N ASP A 536 5.59 29.81 1.41
CA ASP A 536 5.90 29.76 -0.03
C ASP A 536 4.77 30.35 -0.91
N VAL A 537 3.67 30.83 -0.33
CA VAL A 537 2.55 31.42 -1.08
C VAL A 537 3.01 32.66 -1.85
N GLY A 538 2.63 32.74 -3.13
CA GLY A 538 3.05 33.79 -4.05
C GLY A 538 4.39 33.53 -4.74
N ILE A 539 5.17 32.51 -4.33
CA ILE A 539 6.39 32.09 -5.06
C ILE A 539 6.01 31.51 -6.43
N ARG A 540 4.95 30.70 -6.49
CA ARG A 540 4.68 29.83 -7.65
C ARG A 540 3.72 30.52 -8.62
N LYS A 541 3.43 29.88 -9.77
CA LYS A 541 2.37 30.35 -10.69
C LYS A 541 0.98 30.01 -10.16
N THR A 542 0.87 28.84 -9.52
CA THR A 542 -0.30 28.36 -8.80
C THR A 542 0.21 27.75 -7.50
N ASP A 543 -0.19 28.32 -6.37
CA ASP A 543 0.19 27.81 -5.05
C ASP A 543 -0.74 26.66 -4.63
N PRO A 544 -0.23 25.58 -4.01
CA PRO A 544 -1.07 24.48 -3.53
C PRO A 544 -1.90 24.93 -2.33
N LYS A 545 -3.22 24.73 -2.38
CA LYS A 545 -4.08 24.94 -1.23
C LYS A 545 -4.25 23.61 -0.48
N LEU A 546 -3.84 23.58 0.79
CA LEU A 546 -4.18 22.46 1.66
C LEU A 546 -5.71 22.37 1.83
N GLN A 547 -6.23 21.17 1.62
CA GLN A 547 -7.62 20.80 1.84
C GLN A 547 -7.73 19.98 3.14
N VAL A 548 -8.96 19.59 3.52
CA VAL A 548 -9.18 18.68 4.65
C VAL A 548 -10.04 17.51 4.19
N PHE A 549 -9.66 16.29 4.59
CA PHE A 549 -10.47 15.08 4.51
C PHE A 549 -10.74 14.55 5.91
N GLN A 550 -11.97 14.09 6.12
CA GLN A 550 -12.35 13.26 7.26
C GLN A 550 -13.52 12.38 6.84
N ILE A 551 -13.51 11.11 7.26
CA ILE A 551 -14.58 10.17 6.96
C ILE A 551 -15.84 10.49 7.81
N ARG A 552 -17.02 10.12 7.31
CA ARG A 552 -18.27 10.22 8.09
C ARG A 552 -18.26 9.30 9.31
N ASN A 553 -18.88 9.73 10.40
CA ASN A 553 -19.02 8.96 11.65
C ASN A 553 -19.74 7.59 11.50
N ASP A 554 -20.51 7.39 10.42
CA ASP A 554 -21.25 6.16 10.11
C ASP A 554 -20.53 5.24 9.10
N SER A 555 -19.31 5.60 8.73
CA SER A 555 -18.52 4.98 7.66
C SER A 555 -17.20 4.39 8.21
N ARG A 556 -16.22 4.07 7.37
CA ARG A 556 -14.92 3.49 7.77
C ARG A 556 -13.76 4.14 7.03
N SER A 557 -12.64 4.37 7.71
CA SER A 557 -11.37 4.79 7.12
C SER A 557 -10.52 3.58 6.75
N GLY A 558 -9.59 3.77 5.79
CA GLY A 558 -8.33 3.00 5.76
C GLY A 558 -7.37 3.51 6.83
N GLY A 559 -6.28 2.78 7.08
CA GLY A 559 -5.11 3.30 7.79
C GLY A 559 -4.06 3.82 6.80
N THR A 560 -2.88 4.17 7.30
CA THR A 560 -1.69 4.56 6.53
C THR A 560 -0.42 4.08 7.23
N VAL A 561 0.76 4.35 6.64
CA VAL A 561 2.06 4.17 7.30
C VAL A 561 2.25 5.06 8.55
N GLY A 562 1.54 6.19 8.65
CA GLY A 562 1.76 7.25 9.63
C GLY A 562 1.74 6.78 11.08
N PRO A 563 0.63 6.16 11.57
CA PRO A 563 0.53 5.69 12.95
C PRO A 563 1.60 4.65 13.30
N MET A 564 2.02 3.82 12.34
CA MET A 564 3.05 2.80 12.55
C MET A 564 4.43 3.45 12.79
N LEU A 565 4.81 4.40 11.93
CA LEU A 565 6.09 5.10 12.01
C LEU A 565 6.15 6.04 13.22
N SER A 566 5.06 6.75 13.52
CA SER A 566 4.93 7.58 14.72
C SER A 566 5.05 6.74 15.99
N ALA A 567 4.37 5.60 16.09
CA ALA A 567 4.47 4.70 17.26
C ALA A 567 5.86 4.06 17.40
N ALA A 568 6.55 3.76 16.30
CA ALA A 568 7.87 3.14 16.30
C ALA A 568 9.02 4.11 16.66
N THR A 569 8.81 5.43 16.55
CA THR A 569 9.87 6.45 16.70
C THR A 569 9.57 7.54 17.75
N GLY A 570 8.30 7.80 18.05
CA GLY A 570 7.87 8.95 18.85
C GLY A 570 7.90 10.29 18.10
N ILE A 571 8.07 10.28 16.77
CA ILE A 571 8.09 11.49 15.94
C ILE A 571 6.66 12.03 15.79
N ARG A 572 6.48 13.36 15.96
CA ARG A 572 5.22 14.07 15.67
C ARG A 572 4.87 13.93 14.18
N ALA A 573 3.63 13.60 13.87
CA ALA A 573 3.23 13.29 12.49
C ALA A 573 1.89 13.94 12.07
N ILE A 574 1.72 14.06 10.76
CA ILE A 574 0.48 14.44 10.09
C ILE A 574 0.26 13.51 8.89
N ASP A 575 -0.98 13.16 8.59
CA ASP A 575 -1.34 12.48 7.34
C ASP A 575 -1.83 13.52 6.32
N CYS A 576 -1.14 13.63 5.19
CA CYS A 576 -1.48 14.58 4.13
C CYS A 576 -1.23 14.01 2.73
N GLY A 577 -2.30 13.96 1.93
CA GLY A 577 -2.38 13.15 0.73
C GLY A 577 -2.80 13.87 -0.54
N ILE A 578 -2.35 13.38 -1.69
CA ILE A 578 -2.76 13.93 -2.99
C ILE A 578 -4.12 13.32 -3.40
N PRO A 579 -5.15 14.12 -3.77
CA PRO A 579 -6.48 13.59 -4.05
C PRO A 579 -6.56 12.69 -5.31
N GLN A 580 -7.26 11.56 -5.19
CA GLN A 580 -7.66 10.70 -6.31
C GLN A 580 -9.10 10.17 -6.22
N LEU A 581 -9.67 9.86 -7.38
CA LEU A 581 -10.91 9.12 -7.59
C LEU A 581 -10.58 7.67 -7.96
N SER A 582 -11.43 6.74 -7.51
CA SER A 582 -11.28 5.30 -7.79
C SER A 582 -9.97 4.70 -7.27
N MET A 583 -9.56 5.11 -6.06
CA MET A 583 -8.60 4.40 -5.22
C MET A 583 -8.88 2.88 -5.24
N HIS A 584 -7.81 2.08 -5.26
CA HIS A 584 -7.84 0.63 -5.37
C HIS A 584 -8.48 0.03 -6.66
N SER A 585 -8.72 0.85 -7.70
CA SER A 585 -9.02 0.38 -9.06
C SER A 585 -7.74 -0.04 -9.79
N ILE A 586 -7.82 -1.00 -10.73
CA ILE A 586 -6.70 -1.24 -11.67
C ILE A 586 -6.35 0.03 -12.47
N ARG A 587 -7.31 0.94 -12.61
CA ARG A 587 -7.15 2.25 -13.25
C ARG A 587 -7.93 3.33 -12.49
N ALA A 588 -7.20 4.22 -11.84
CA ALA A 588 -7.70 5.31 -11.01
C ALA A 588 -7.59 6.66 -11.75
N THR A 589 -7.93 7.77 -11.08
CA THR A 589 -7.92 9.12 -11.68
C THR A 589 -7.50 10.19 -10.66
N THR A 590 -6.60 11.07 -11.03
CA THR A 590 -6.25 12.29 -10.25
C THR A 590 -6.33 13.53 -11.17
N GLY A 591 -6.19 14.74 -10.64
CA GLY A 591 -6.11 15.96 -11.44
C GLY A 591 -4.77 16.06 -12.18
N SER A 592 -4.75 16.76 -13.32
CA SER A 592 -3.53 16.93 -14.10
C SER A 592 -2.48 17.84 -13.43
N LEU A 593 -2.89 18.72 -12.52
CA LEU A 593 -2.00 19.57 -11.73
C LEU A 593 -1.60 18.95 -10.38
N ASP A 594 -2.41 18.03 -9.85
CA ASP A 594 -2.25 17.47 -8.51
C ASP A 594 -0.85 16.85 -8.21
N PRO A 595 -0.16 16.16 -9.15
CA PRO A 595 1.22 15.73 -8.93
C PRO A 595 2.15 16.91 -8.62
N GLY A 596 2.08 18.00 -9.38
CA GLY A 596 2.91 19.20 -9.17
C GLY A 596 2.54 19.99 -7.92
N LEU A 597 1.24 20.06 -7.59
CA LEU A 597 0.78 20.66 -6.33
C LEU A 597 1.27 19.86 -5.11
N GLY A 598 1.33 18.53 -5.22
CA GLY A 598 1.97 17.65 -4.24
C GLY A 598 3.46 17.94 -4.06
N VAL A 599 4.23 18.00 -5.16
CA VAL A 599 5.65 18.38 -5.14
C VAL A 599 5.83 19.71 -4.41
N PHE A 600 5.02 20.70 -4.71
CA PHE A 600 5.09 22.01 -4.08
C PHE A 600 4.79 21.99 -2.58
N THR A 601 3.76 21.25 -2.12
CA THR A 601 3.48 21.09 -0.68
C THR A 601 4.63 20.40 0.05
N PHE A 602 5.11 19.26 -0.46
CA PHE A 602 6.18 18.49 0.19
C PHE A 602 7.53 19.23 0.16
N GLN A 603 7.81 19.99 -0.90
CA GLN A 603 9.00 20.84 -0.97
C GLN A 603 8.90 21.99 0.05
N SER A 604 7.73 22.66 0.14
CA SER A 604 7.52 23.74 1.11
C SER A 604 7.73 23.24 2.55
N PHE A 605 7.29 22.00 2.86
CA PHE A 605 7.59 21.33 4.13
C PHE A 605 9.08 21.05 4.34
N LEU A 606 9.74 20.33 3.41
CA LEU A 606 11.16 19.96 3.53
C LEU A 606 12.07 21.20 3.66
N GLU A 607 11.71 22.32 3.05
CA GLU A 607 12.49 23.55 3.07
C GLU A 607 12.18 24.45 4.29
N ASN A 608 10.92 24.58 4.72
CA ASN A 608 10.54 25.51 5.79
C ASN A 608 10.42 24.89 7.19
N PHE A 609 10.29 23.56 7.34
CA PHE A 609 10.04 22.91 8.64
C PHE A 609 10.99 23.38 9.75
N GLU A 610 12.29 23.47 9.46
CA GLU A 610 13.31 23.90 10.44
C GLU A 610 13.00 25.27 11.05
N ALA A 611 12.49 26.21 10.26
CA ALA A 611 12.16 27.56 10.72
C ALA A 611 10.78 27.62 11.38
N VAL A 612 9.83 26.80 10.91
CA VAL A 612 8.48 26.70 11.47
C VAL A 612 8.49 26.04 12.85
N ASP A 613 9.29 25.00 13.07
CA ASP A 613 9.39 24.32 14.38
C ASP A 613 9.98 25.20 15.50
N GLN A 614 10.70 26.28 15.14
CA GLN A 614 11.12 27.31 16.11
C GLN A 614 10.00 28.29 16.47
N GLU A 615 8.89 28.34 15.71
CA GLU A 615 7.70 29.12 16.07
C GLU A 615 6.88 28.44 17.19
N PHE A 616 7.26 27.21 17.59
CA PHE A 616 6.64 26.40 18.66
C PHE A 616 7.57 26.18 19.88
N LYS A 617 8.62 27.00 20.06
CA LYS A 617 9.66 26.85 21.11
C LYS A 617 9.83 28.12 21.95
#